data_AF-A0A5C6DJJ8-F1
#
_entry.id   AF-A0A5C6DJJ8-F1
#
_cell.length_a   1.000
_cell.length_b   1.000
_cell.length_c   1.000
_cell.angle_alpha   90.00
_cell.angle_beta   90.00
_cell.angle_gamma   90.00
#
_symmetry.space_group_name_H-M   'P 1'
#
loop_
_entity.id
_entity.type
_entity.pdbx_description
1 polymer ?
#
loop_
_entity_poly.entity_id
_entity_poly.type
_entity_poly.pdbx_seq_one_letter_code
_entity_poly.pdbx_strand_id
1 'polypeptide(L)'
;MYRNKYYVFVLLILPVLALLFNGCVALQRLPDEKSADAQVYIKKCSVCHTIPHPSRLNFHHWKDKIVVMKNNQMPVITAKEKKDVLSYINTKSKKGLKTFNLRCGQCHIPPDAEKLKSEKWEDLIVVLNGNMPVFSEDERSSIVRYLQTFAKK
;
A
#
# COMPACT_ATOMS: atom_id res chain seq x y z
N MET A 1 41.46 -29.80 35.05
CA MET A 1 41.63 -29.39 33.63
C MET A 1 40.31 -29.26 32.83
N TYR A 2 39.15 -29.03 33.47
CA TYR A 2 37.85 -28.97 32.75
C TYR A 2 37.23 -27.56 32.66
N ARG A 3 37.72 -26.58 33.43
CA ARG A 3 37.14 -25.23 33.55
C ARG A 3 37.34 -24.35 32.30
N ASN A 4 38.43 -24.53 31.55
CA ASN A 4 38.73 -23.73 30.35
C ASN A 4 37.88 -24.07 29.12
N LYS A 5 37.35 -25.30 29.02
CA LYS A 5 36.58 -25.72 27.85
C LYS A 5 35.18 -25.09 27.81
N TYR A 6 34.58 -24.85 28.97
CA TYR A 6 33.27 -24.20 29.08
C TYR A 6 33.32 -22.71 28.75
N TYR A 7 34.39 -22.00 29.12
CA TYR A 7 34.54 -20.58 28.76
C TYR A 7 34.62 -20.35 27.26
N VAL A 8 35.31 -21.23 26.52
CA VAL A 8 35.39 -21.15 25.05
C VAL A 8 34.02 -21.42 24.41
N PHE A 9 33.28 -22.41 24.91
CA PHE A 9 31.92 -22.69 24.41
C PHE A 9 30.94 -21.54 24.69
N VAL A 10 30.98 -20.95 25.90
CA VAL A 10 30.12 -19.81 26.26
C VAL A 10 30.49 -18.55 25.46
N LEU A 11 31.78 -18.29 25.23
CA LEU A 11 32.26 -17.17 24.41
C LEU A 11 31.87 -17.28 22.93
N LEU A 12 31.65 -18.49 22.41
CA LEU A 12 31.22 -18.70 21.02
C LEU A 12 29.69 -18.69 20.85
N ILE A 13 28.93 -19.11 21.86
CA ILE A 13 27.46 -19.16 21.79
C ILE A 13 26.83 -17.76 21.91
N LEU A 14 27.39 -16.88 22.76
CA LEU A 14 26.90 -15.51 22.97
C LEU A 14 26.88 -14.61 21.71
N PRO A 15 27.94 -14.53 20.88
CA PRO A 15 27.91 -13.71 19.66
C PRO A 15 27.01 -14.31 18.57
N VAL A 16 26.88 -15.65 18.50
CA VAL A 16 25.97 -16.31 17.55
C VAL A 16 24.51 -16.03 17.91
N LEU A 17 24.18 -16.02 19.21
CA LEU A 17 22.83 -15.66 19.67
C LEU A 17 22.51 -14.17 19.42
N ALA A 18 23.49 -13.27 19.56
CA ALA A 18 23.32 -11.84 19.27
C ALA A 18 23.06 -11.56 17.77
N LEU A 19 23.61 -12.38 16.87
CA LEU A 19 23.35 -12.27 15.42
C LEU A 19 21.94 -12.71 15.03
N LEU A 20 21.30 -13.60 15.80
CA LEU A 20 19.93 -14.08 15.55
C LEU A 20 18.84 -13.09 15.98
N PHE A 21 19.16 -12.11 16.84
CA PHE A 21 18.21 -11.09 17.30
C PHE A 21 18.23 -9.79 16.48
N ASN A 22 19.11 -9.66 15.47
CA ASN A 22 19.00 -8.60 14.47
C ASN A 22 17.90 -8.95 13.47
N GLY A 23 16.66 -9.05 13.96
CA GLY A 23 15.49 -9.06 13.09
C GLY A 23 15.54 -7.80 12.24
N CYS A 24 15.59 -7.96 10.91
CA CYS A 24 15.48 -6.87 9.96
C CYS A 24 14.15 -6.15 10.18
N VAL A 25 14.13 -5.13 11.05
CA VAL A 25 13.08 -4.13 11.05
C VAL A 25 13.25 -3.37 9.75
N ALA A 26 12.60 -3.85 8.70
CA ALA A 26 12.53 -3.16 7.43
C ALA A 26 11.84 -1.82 7.70
N LEU A 27 12.64 -0.77 7.90
CA LEU A 27 12.14 0.60 8.05
C LEU A 27 11.49 0.97 6.72
N GLN A 28 10.17 0.83 6.66
CA GLN A 28 9.42 1.00 5.43
C GLN A 28 9.38 2.49 5.08
N ARG A 29 10.28 2.93 4.19
CA ARG A 29 10.34 4.32 3.72
C ARG A 29 9.04 4.70 3.03
N LEU A 30 8.51 5.87 3.38
CA LEU A 30 7.30 6.41 2.76
C LEU A 30 7.65 7.12 1.45
N PRO A 31 6.86 6.95 0.38
CA PRO A 31 7.11 7.62 -0.88
C PRO A 31 6.90 9.13 -0.73
N ASP A 32 7.84 9.94 -1.22
CA ASP A 32 7.78 11.41 -1.17
C ASP A 32 7.47 11.97 0.23
N GLU A 33 8.13 11.40 1.25
CA GLU A 33 7.94 11.73 2.67
C GLU A 33 8.10 13.22 3.00
N LYS A 34 8.86 13.97 2.19
CA LYS A 34 9.09 15.41 2.37
C LYS A 34 7.97 16.30 1.84
N SER A 35 7.00 15.75 1.10
CA SER A 35 5.88 16.54 0.58
C SER A 35 4.94 17.01 1.70
N ALA A 36 4.26 18.15 1.49
CA ALA A 36 3.37 18.72 2.51
C ALA A 36 2.27 17.72 2.94
N ASP A 37 1.62 17.06 1.98
CA ASP A 37 0.58 16.07 2.25
C ASP A 37 1.13 14.82 2.95
N ALA A 38 2.37 14.39 2.64
CA ALA A 38 3.04 13.30 3.33
C ALA A 38 3.34 13.66 4.79
N GLN A 39 3.74 14.89 5.08
CA GLN A 39 4.00 15.35 6.44
C GLN A 39 2.72 15.37 7.28
N VAL A 40 1.58 15.74 6.69
CA VAL A 40 0.27 15.61 7.37
C VAL A 40 -0.07 14.15 7.62
N TYR A 41 0.11 13.27 6.63
CA TYR A 41 -0.10 11.84 6.77
C TYR A 41 0.75 11.22 7.88
N ILE A 42 2.05 11.49 7.89
CA ILE A 42 3.00 11.04 8.91
C ILE A 42 2.55 11.53 10.28
N LYS A 43 2.31 12.83 10.43
CA LYS A 43 1.93 13.44 11.71
C LYS A 43 0.65 12.87 12.29
N LYS A 44 -0.34 12.54 11.44
CA LYS A 44 -1.65 12.05 11.91
C LYS A 44 -1.69 10.55 12.11
N CYS A 45 -1.06 9.77 11.23
CA CYS A 45 -1.12 8.32 11.26
C CYS A 45 -0.05 7.67 12.17
N SER A 46 0.93 8.42 12.67
CA SER A 46 1.93 7.93 13.63
C SER A 46 1.51 8.02 15.09
N VAL A 47 0.39 8.69 15.39
CA VAL A 47 -0.02 9.01 16.77
C VAL A 47 -0.32 7.75 17.59
N CYS A 48 -0.88 6.72 16.96
CA CYS A 48 -1.41 5.55 17.69
C CYS A 48 -0.70 4.22 17.36
N HIS A 49 -0.09 4.10 16.18
CA HIS A 49 0.58 2.88 15.73
C HIS A 49 1.66 3.22 14.69
N THR A 50 2.47 2.23 14.31
CA THR A 50 3.41 2.37 13.19
C THR A 50 2.67 2.85 11.94
N ILE A 51 3.25 3.83 11.24
CA ILE A 51 2.62 4.44 10.07
C ILE A 51 2.44 3.38 8.98
N PRO A 52 1.21 3.10 8.54
CA PRO A 52 0.98 2.16 7.46
C PRO A 52 1.49 2.74 6.14
N HIS A 53 2.02 1.90 5.25
CA HIS A 53 2.43 2.38 3.94
C HIS A 53 1.20 2.69 3.06
N PRO A 54 1.16 3.81 2.33
CA PRO A 54 -0.02 4.23 1.56
C PRO A 54 -0.42 3.22 0.48
N SER A 55 0.54 2.44 -0.05
CA SER A 55 0.24 1.36 -1.02
C SER A 55 -0.25 0.05 -0.40
N ARG A 56 -0.40 -0.03 0.94
CA ARG A 56 -0.92 -1.24 1.62
C ARG A 56 -2.38 -1.52 1.24
N LEU A 57 -3.18 -0.48 1.08
CA LEU A 57 -4.59 -0.56 0.67
C LEU A 57 -4.81 0.28 -0.60
N ASN A 58 -5.93 0.04 -1.28
CA ASN A 58 -6.40 0.96 -2.31
C ASN A 58 -7.02 2.21 -1.65
N PHE A 59 -7.18 3.29 -2.42
CA PHE A 59 -7.69 4.57 -1.91
C PHE A 59 -9.09 4.48 -1.27
N HIS A 60 -10.01 3.64 -1.78
CA HIS A 60 -11.35 3.51 -1.20
C HIS A 60 -11.30 2.81 0.16
N HIS A 61 -10.56 1.71 0.27
CA HIS A 61 -10.39 1.01 1.55
C HIS A 61 -9.69 1.92 2.57
N TRP A 62 -8.80 2.81 2.10
CA TRP A 62 -8.25 3.87 2.93
C TRP A 62 -9.30 4.87 3.40
N LYS A 63 -10.19 5.36 2.53
CA LYS A 63 -11.31 6.21 2.94
C LYS A 63 -12.16 5.53 4.01
N ASP A 64 -12.51 4.27 3.81
CA ASP A 64 -13.35 3.50 4.73
C ASP A 64 -12.65 3.32 6.08
N LYS A 65 -11.35 2.97 6.06
CA LYS A 65 -10.52 2.90 7.28
C LYS A 65 -10.46 4.23 8.02
N ILE A 66 -10.27 5.34 7.32
CA ILE A 66 -10.23 6.68 7.93
C ILE A 66 -11.57 7.06 8.56
N VAL A 67 -12.70 6.66 7.94
CA VAL A 67 -14.04 6.87 8.51
C VAL A 67 -14.19 6.10 9.83
N VAL A 68 -13.79 4.82 9.86
CA VAL A 68 -13.88 4.01 11.08
C VAL A 68 -12.96 4.54 12.18
N MET A 69 -11.75 5.01 11.82
CA MET A 69 -10.80 5.61 12.77
C MET A 69 -11.34 6.90 13.43
N LYS A 70 -12.27 7.62 12.77
CA LYS A 70 -12.88 8.85 13.29
C LYS A 70 -13.80 8.60 14.48
N ASN A 71 -14.36 7.41 14.62
CA ASN A 71 -15.40 7.10 15.61
C ASN A 71 -14.79 6.48 16.89
N ASN A 72 -13.91 7.21 17.58
CA ASN A 72 -13.35 6.97 18.95
C ASN A 72 -11.83 6.69 19.05
N GLN A 73 -11.05 6.71 17.97
CA GLN A 73 -9.62 6.30 18.00
C GLN A 73 -8.61 7.32 17.45
N MET A 74 -9.06 8.45 16.90
CA MET A 74 -8.17 9.52 16.41
C MET A 74 -8.50 10.86 17.06
N PRO A 75 -7.50 11.64 17.51
CA PRO A 75 -7.69 13.07 17.73
C PRO A 75 -8.19 13.69 16.41
N VAL A 76 -9.22 14.52 16.52
CA VAL A 76 -10.01 15.05 15.40
C VAL A 76 -9.11 15.54 14.27
N ILE A 77 -8.98 14.73 13.21
CA ILE A 77 -8.43 15.18 11.92
C ILE A 77 -9.39 16.24 11.39
N THR A 78 -8.90 17.46 11.16
CA THR A 78 -9.69 18.54 10.57
C THR A 78 -10.09 18.19 9.13
N ALA A 79 -11.13 18.85 8.59
CA ALA A 79 -11.54 18.61 7.20
C ALA A 79 -10.41 18.84 6.19
N LYS A 80 -9.55 19.84 6.44
CA LYS A 80 -8.36 20.12 5.63
C LYS A 80 -7.34 18.97 5.73
N GLU A 81 -6.98 18.55 6.93
CA GLU A 81 -6.00 17.48 7.12
C GLU A 81 -6.50 16.15 6.53
N LYS A 82 -7.81 15.88 6.59
CA LYS A 82 -8.41 14.72 5.91
C LYS A 82 -8.21 14.80 4.40
N LYS A 83 -8.39 15.97 3.80
CA LYS A 83 -8.15 16.19 2.37
C LYS A 83 -6.69 15.94 2.02
N ASP A 84 -5.76 16.48 2.80
CA ASP A 84 -4.32 16.34 2.58
C ASP A 84 -3.88 14.87 2.71
N VAL A 85 -4.36 14.15 3.74
CA VAL A 85 -4.16 12.70 3.90
C VAL A 85 -4.68 11.91 2.70
N LEU A 86 -5.91 12.19 2.26
CA LEU A 86 -6.51 11.50 1.13
C LEU A 86 -5.79 11.83 -0.18
N SER A 87 -5.34 13.08 -0.37
CA SER A 87 -4.51 13.49 -1.52
C SER A 87 -3.22 12.65 -1.59
N TYR A 88 -2.49 12.56 -0.47
CA TYR A 88 -1.29 11.74 -0.39
C TYR A 88 -1.57 10.26 -0.69
N ILE A 89 -2.58 9.68 -0.06
CA ILE A 89 -2.93 8.27 -0.28
C ILE A 89 -3.35 8.02 -1.73
N ASN A 90 -4.16 8.90 -2.34
CA ASN A 90 -4.62 8.72 -3.71
C ASN A 90 -3.44 8.66 -4.68
N THR A 91 -2.45 9.55 -4.52
CA THR A 91 -1.27 9.58 -5.39
C THR A 91 -0.29 8.43 -5.12
N LYS A 92 -0.19 7.95 -3.88
CA LYS A 92 0.81 6.95 -3.48
C LYS A 92 0.27 5.52 -3.34
N SER A 93 -1.04 5.33 -3.42
CA SER A 93 -1.67 4.00 -3.46
C SER A 93 -1.50 3.35 -4.83
N LYS A 94 -0.26 3.00 -5.21
CA LYS A 94 0.10 2.32 -6.47
C LYS A 94 -0.47 0.89 -6.62
N LYS A 95 -1.38 0.46 -5.72
CA LYS A 95 -2.02 -0.86 -5.75
C LYS A 95 -2.82 -1.06 -7.05
N GLY A 96 -3.52 -0.02 -7.53
CA GLY A 96 -4.26 -0.06 -8.80
C GLY A 96 -3.36 -0.36 -10.00
N LEU A 97 -2.29 0.43 -10.18
CA LEU A 97 -1.29 0.23 -11.23
C LEU A 97 -0.59 -1.14 -11.12
N LYS A 98 -0.19 -1.56 -9.91
CA LYS A 98 0.43 -2.87 -9.70
C LYS A 98 -0.51 -4.00 -10.11
N THR A 99 -1.78 -3.91 -9.70
CA THR A 99 -2.80 -4.91 -10.02
C THR A 99 -3.07 -4.92 -11.52
N PHE A 100 -3.18 -3.76 -12.15
CA PHE A 100 -3.31 -3.62 -13.60
C PHE A 100 -2.16 -4.28 -14.36
N ASN A 101 -0.91 -4.00 -14.01
CA ASN A 101 0.25 -4.62 -14.67
C ASN A 101 0.29 -6.14 -14.47
N LEU A 102 -0.04 -6.61 -13.26
CA LEU A 102 -0.08 -8.04 -12.94
C LEU A 102 -1.20 -8.76 -13.71
N ARG A 103 -2.32 -8.10 -13.95
CA ARG A 103 -3.52 -8.74 -14.51
C ARG A 103 -3.66 -8.53 -16.01
N CYS A 104 -3.46 -7.31 -16.50
CA CYS A 104 -3.76 -6.93 -17.88
C CYS A 104 -2.54 -7.02 -18.80
N GLY A 105 -1.31 -6.93 -18.28
CA GLY A 105 -0.07 -6.99 -19.07
C GLY A 105 0.44 -8.40 -19.39
N GLN A 106 -0.28 -9.45 -19.00
CA GLN A 106 0.20 -10.84 -19.10
C GLN A 106 -0.13 -11.51 -20.44
N CYS A 107 -1.24 -11.12 -21.07
CA CYS A 107 -1.74 -11.79 -22.28
C CYS A 107 -1.51 -10.98 -23.56
N HIS A 108 -1.59 -9.66 -23.47
CA HIS A 108 -1.33 -8.75 -24.58
C HIS A 108 -0.88 -7.38 -24.04
N ILE A 109 -0.43 -6.51 -24.94
CA ILE A 109 -0.14 -5.12 -24.59
C ILE A 109 -1.47 -4.45 -24.19
N PRO A 110 -1.61 -3.93 -22.96
CA PRO A 110 -2.84 -3.29 -22.55
C PRO A 110 -3.12 -2.04 -23.39
N PRO A 111 -4.40 -1.75 -23.71
CA PRO A 111 -4.74 -0.49 -24.34
C PRO A 111 -4.34 0.69 -23.45
N ASP A 112 -3.93 1.77 -24.10
CA ASP A 112 -3.57 3.01 -23.42
C ASP A 112 -4.78 3.58 -22.67
N ALA A 113 -4.60 3.80 -21.37
CA ALA A 113 -5.65 4.27 -20.48
C ALA A 113 -6.24 5.61 -20.98
N GLU A 114 -5.40 6.49 -21.55
CA GLU A 114 -5.75 7.84 -21.99
C GLU A 114 -6.58 7.87 -23.28
N LYS A 115 -6.71 6.75 -23.98
CA LYS A 115 -7.43 6.69 -25.27
C LYS A 115 -8.92 6.48 -25.15
N LEU A 116 -9.40 5.93 -24.02
CA LEU A 116 -10.81 5.66 -23.81
C LEU A 116 -11.42 6.59 -22.76
N LYS A 117 -12.73 6.83 -22.89
CA LYS A 117 -13.52 7.55 -21.89
C LYS A 117 -13.69 6.74 -20.62
N SER A 118 -13.77 7.42 -19.49
CA SER A 118 -13.85 6.79 -18.17
C SER A 118 -15.02 5.78 -18.03
N GLU A 119 -16.17 6.06 -18.64
CA GLU A 119 -17.35 5.19 -18.56
C GLU A 119 -17.18 3.88 -19.35
N LYS A 120 -16.33 3.88 -20.39
CA LYS A 120 -16.15 2.73 -21.28
C LYS A 120 -15.32 1.60 -20.67
N TRP A 121 -14.58 1.87 -19.61
CA TRP A 121 -13.71 0.88 -18.99
C TRP A 121 -14.48 -0.20 -18.21
N GLU A 122 -15.63 0.13 -17.63
CA GLU A 122 -16.44 -0.87 -16.91
C GLU A 122 -17.00 -1.91 -17.86
N ASP A 123 -17.50 -1.49 -19.02
CA ASP A 123 -18.02 -2.37 -20.07
C ASP A 123 -16.95 -3.36 -20.55
N LEU A 124 -15.72 -2.88 -20.77
CA LEU A 124 -14.61 -3.70 -21.27
C LEU A 124 -14.13 -4.73 -20.25
N ILE A 125 -14.07 -4.35 -18.97
CA ILE A 125 -13.68 -5.29 -17.90
C ILE A 125 -14.77 -6.36 -17.69
N VAL A 126 -16.05 -6.04 -17.91
CA VAL A 126 -17.14 -7.04 -17.89
C VAL A 126 -16.98 -8.07 -19.00
N VAL A 127 -16.58 -7.66 -20.22
CA VAL A 127 -16.33 -8.60 -21.33
C VAL A 127 -15.19 -9.58 -21.02
N LEU A 128 -14.15 -9.15 -20.30
CA LEU A 128 -13.03 -10.01 -19.90
C LEU A 128 -13.40 -11.09 -18.88
N ASN A 129 -14.48 -10.91 -18.10
CA ASN A 129 -14.94 -11.90 -17.12
C ASN A 129 -15.53 -13.18 -17.75
N GLY A 130 -15.63 -13.26 -19.08
CA GLY A 130 -16.27 -14.36 -19.80
C GLY A 130 -15.50 -15.70 -19.91
N ASN A 131 -14.19 -15.76 -19.57
CA ASN A 131 -13.37 -16.97 -19.25
C ASN A 131 -11.84 -16.74 -19.42
N MET A 132 -11.24 -15.80 -18.67
CA MET A 132 -9.79 -15.75 -18.39
C MET A 132 -9.57 -14.95 -17.08
N PRO A 133 -8.44 -15.16 -16.36
CA PRO A 133 -8.45 -15.41 -14.91
C PRO A 133 -9.33 -14.44 -14.12
N VAL A 134 -10.37 -15.01 -13.50
CA VAL A 134 -11.40 -14.31 -12.73
C VAL A 134 -10.73 -13.33 -11.75
N PHE A 135 -10.96 -12.04 -11.97
CA PHE A 135 -10.60 -11.01 -11.00
C PHE A 135 -11.51 -11.17 -9.78
N SER A 136 -10.94 -11.08 -8.58
CA SER A 136 -11.77 -10.78 -7.41
C SER A 136 -12.39 -9.39 -7.54
N GLU A 137 -13.52 -9.13 -6.87
CA GLU A 137 -14.16 -7.80 -6.90
C GLU A 137 -13.21 -6.67 -6.47
N ASP A 138 -12.29 -6.95 -5.54
CA ASP A 138 -11.23 -6.05 -5.09
C ASP A 138 -10.24 -5.69 -6.21
N GLU A 139 -9.84 -6.70 -7.01
CA GLU A 139 -8.92 -6.53 -8.14
C GLU A 139 -9.61 -5.79 -9.28
N ARG A 140 -10.84 -6.18 -9.63
CA ARG A 140 -11.66 -5.53 -10.63
C ARG A 140 -11.83 -4.05 -10.31
N SER A 141 -12.21 -3.72 -9.08
CA SER A 141 -12.36 -2.35 -8.60
C SER A 141 -11.05 -1.56 -8.63
N SER A 142 -9.91 -2.22 -8.37
CA SER A 142 -8.59 -1.59 -8.42
C SER A 142 -8.14 -1.29 -9.85
N ILE A 143 -8.47 -2.17 -10.81
CA ILE A 143 -8.14 -2.03 -12.24
C ILE A 143 -9.00 -0.97 -12.92
N VAL A 144 -10.34 -1.05 -12.78
CA VAL A 144 -11.28 -0.07 -13.36
C VAL A 144 -10.91 1.35 -12.92
N ARG A 145 -10.56 1.53 -11.65
CA ARG A 145 -10.19 2.84 -11.12
C ARG A 145 -8.86 3.35 -11.66
N TYR A 146 -7.85 2.49 -11.82
CA TYR A 146 -6.61 2.87 -12.48
C TYR A 146 -6.92 3.40 -13.88
N LEU A 147 -7.69 2.64 -14.65
CA LEU A 147 -8.08 3.00 -16.00
C LEU A 147 -8.86 4.31 -16.06
N GLN A 148 -9.86 4.51 -15.19
CA GLN A 148 -10.64 5.76 -15.11
C GLN A 148 -9.81 6.97 -14.67
N THR A 149 -8.81 6.80 -13.80
CA THR A 149 -7.95 7.91 -13.34
C THR A 149 -7.13 8.51 -14.46
N PHE A 150 -6.68 7.67 -15.38
CA PHE A 150 -5.88 8.06 -16.54
C PHE A 150 -6.70 8.06 -17.83
N ALA A 151 -8.02 7.85 -17.73
CA ALA A 151 -8.90 7.89 -18.88
C ALA A 151 -9.03 9.31 -19.43
N LYS A 152 -9.36 9.38 -20.72
CA LYS A 152 -9.85 10.63 -21.30
C LYS A 152 -11.10 11.06 -20.53
N LYS A 153 -11.09 12.31 -20.07
CA LYS A 153 -12.26 12.95 -19.47
C LYS A 153 -13.38 13.11 -20.48
#